data_AF-A0A8X6UUK3-F1
#
_entry.id   AF-A0A8X6UUK3-F1
#
_cell.length_a   1.000
_cell.length_b   1.000
_cell.length_c   1.000
_cell.angle_alpha   90.00
_cell.angle_beta   90.00
_cell.angle_gamma   90.00
#
_symmetry.space_group_name_H-M   'P 1'
#
loop_
_entity.id
_entity.type
_entity.pdbx_description
1 polymer ?
#
loop_
_entity_poly.entity_id
_entity_poly.type
_entity_poly.pdbx_seq_one_letter_code
_entity_poly.pdbx_strand_id
1 'polypeptide(L)'
;MWFLHFRHGQRAMNMYRFTNSELADIHFIYGLGDGNGRAAVWLYRERYPTSRQPNHQTFARVHQNLVERGSFRATIEGTGRRRIARTPIFEEGVLHAVDQTPGTSVRALAASTGRYPTTIHRVLQGAALPPFHVQRVRSLHPDHPPRRVTFAQWFLN
;
A
#
# COMPACT_ATOMS: atom_id res chain seq x y z
N MET A 1 -5.34 3.56 -38.82
CA MET A 1 -5.05 4.86 -38.17
C MET A 1 -6.38 5.45 -37.68
N TRP A 2 -6.81 5.11 -36.46
CA TRP A 2 -7.96 5.72 -35.78
C TRP A 2 -7.76 5.63 -34.26
N PHE A 3 -6.83 6.43 -33.71
CA PHE A 3 -6.74 6.68 -32.27
C PHE A 3 -7.51 7.97 -31.97
N LEU A 4 -8.83 7.85 -31.79
CA LEU A 4 -9.64 8.94 -31.28
C LEU A 4 -9.38 9.06 -29.77
N HIS A 5 -8.76 10.18 -29.40
CA HIS A 5 -8.65 10.69 -28.04
C HIS A 5 -10.04 10.76 -27.39
N PHE A 6 -10.32 9.88 -26.43
CA PHE A 6 -11.51 9.98 -25.58
C PHE A 6 -11.08 10.36 -24.15
N ARG A 7 -11.03 11.67 -23.85
CA ARG A 7 -10.74 12.18 -22.50
C ARG A 7 -12.04 12.47 -21.73
N HIS A 8 -12.11 11.85 -20.56
CA HIS A 8 -12.82 12.20 -19.33
C HIS A 8 -14.35 12.37 -19.35
N GLY A 9 -15.01 11.27 -18.98
CA GLY A 9 -16.18 11.27 -18.11
C GLY A 9 -16.12 10.02 -17.24
N GLN A 10 -15.40 10.04 -16.12
CA GLN A 10 -15.34 8.92 -15.18
C GLN A 10 -16.70 8.78 -14.46
N ARG A 11 -17.68 8.17 -15.11
CA ARG A 11 -18.63 7.33 -14.41
C ARG A 11 -17.82 6.13 -13.93
N ALA A 12 -17.73 5.93 -12.61
CA ALA A 12 -17.05 4.79 -12.01
C ALA A 12 -17.70 3.49 -12.51
N MET A 13 -17.23 2.98 -13.64
CA MET A 13 -17.69 1.71 -14.20
C MET A 13 -16.93 0.61 -13.47
N ASN A 14 -17.66 -0.09 -12.61
CA ASN A 14 -17.14 -1.07 -11.68
C ASN A 14 -16.64 -2.34 -12.39
N MET A 15 -15.51 -2.24 -13.10
CA MET A 15 -14.77 -3.39 -13.63
C MET A 15 -14.32 -4.34 -12.50
N TYR A 16 -14.22 -3.83 -11.27
CA TYR A 16 -14.00 -4.60 -10.05
C TYR A 16 -15.12 -5.61 -9.71
N ARG A 17 -16.27 -5.54 -10.40
CA ARG A 17 -17.40 -6.44 -10.20
C ARG A 17 -17.37 -7.69 -11.09
N PHE A 18 -16.38 -7.80 -11.98
CA PHE A 18 -16.15 -8.98 -12.81
C PHE A 18 -14.92 -9.74 -12.32
N THR A 19 -15.02 -11.06 -12.33
CA THR A 19 -13.91 -11.98 -12.08
C THR A 19 -12.90 -11.93 -13.23
N ASN A 20 -11.69 -12.46 -13.02
CA ASN A 20 -10.68 -12.51 -14.08
C ASN A 20 -11.15 -13.35 -15.28
N SER A 21 -11.90 -14.43 -15.03
CA SER A 21 -12.49 -15.25 -16.09
C SER A 21 -13.51 -14.46 -16.92
N GLU A 22 -14.45 -13.78 -16.26
CA GLU A 22 -15.42 -12.95 -16.97
C GLU A 22 -14.75 -11.82 -17.77
N LEU A 23 -13.66 -11.24 -17.26
CA LEU A 23 -12.88 -10.23 -17.99
C LEU A 23 -12.22 -10.80 -19.25
N ALA A 24 -11.76 -12.05 -19.19
CA ALA A 24 -11.23 -12.75 -20.37
C ALA A 24 -12.34 -13.05 -21.39
N ASP A 25 -13.51 -13.51 -20.94
CA ASP A 25 -14.67 -13.73 -21.82
C ASP A 25 -15.13 -12.42 -22.49
N ILE A 26 -15.17 -11.32 -21.73
CA ILE A 26 -15.47 -9.99 -22.25
C ILE A 26 -14.46 -9.58 -23.33
N HIS A 27 -13.16 -9.77 -23.10
CA HIS A 27 -12.14 -9.46 -24.09
C HIS A 27 -12.26 -10.31 -25.35
N PHE A 28 -12.53 -11.61 -25.18
CA PHE A 28 -12.72 -12.54 -26.29
C PHE A 28 -13.91 -12.12 -27.17
N ILE A 29 -15.06 -11.80 -26.55
CA ILE A 29 -16.25 -11.35 -27.28
C ILE A 29 -16.06 -9.97 -27.91
N TYR A 30 -15.25 -9.10 -27.31
CA TYR A 30 -14.87 -7.83 -27.95
C TYR A 30 -14.10 -8.05 -29.26
N GLY A 31 -13.18 -9.02 -29.27
CA GLY A 31 -12.48 -9.43 -30.48
C GLY A 31 -13.42 -10.01 -31.53
N LEU A 32 -14.38 -10.84 -31.11
CA LEU A 32 -15.40 -11.41 -32.02
C LEU A 32 -16.30 -10.32 -32.64
N GLY A 33 -16.57 -9.24 -31.90
CA GLY A 33 -17.29 -8.07 -32.39
C GLY A 33 -16.45 -7.10 -33.21
N ASP A 34 -15.24 -7.47 -33.65
CA ASP A 34 -14.30 -6.65 -34.43
C ASP A 34 -14.01 -5.28 -33.79
N GLY A 35 -13.85 -5.27 -32.46
CA GLY A 35 -13.60 -4.03 -31.72
C GLY A 35 -14.83 -3.13 -31.53
N ASN A 36 -16.02 -3.58 -31.93
CA ASN A 36 -17.27 -2.85 -31.70
C ASN A 36 -17.92 -3.27 -30.38
N GLY A 37 -17.83 -2.40 -29.37
CA GLY A 37 -18.39 -2.67 -28.05
C GLY A 37 -19.90 -2.87 -28.02
N ARG A 38 -20.66 -2.29 -28.97
CA ARG A 38 -22.12 -2.47 -29.04
C ARG A 38 -22.48 -3.83 -29.66
N ALA A 39 -21.78 -4.24 -30.72
CA ALA A 39 -21.92 -5.59 -31.28
C ALA A 39 -21.54 -6.65 -30.23
N ALA A 40 -20.45 -6.41 -29.49
CA ALA A 40 -19.99 -7.29 -28.43
C ALA A 40 -21.03 -7.48 -27.30
N VAL A 41 -21.83 -6.46 -26.95
CA VAL A 41 -22.93 -6.62 -25.97
C VAL A 41 -23.95 -7.65 -26.44
N TRP A 42 -24.35 -7.60 -27.70
CA TRP A 42 -25.33 -8.57 -28.24
C TRP A 42 -24.76 -9.97 -28.26
N LEU A 43 -23.52 -10.14 -28.74
CA LEU A 43 -22.83 -11.43 -28.76
C LEU A 43 -22.62 -12.00 -27.35
N TYR A 44 -22.32 -11.15 -26.37
CA TYR A 44 -22.13 -11.57 -24.99
C TYR A 44 -23.45 -12.00 -24.34
N ARG A 45 -24.54 -11.27 -24.60
CA ARG A 45 -25.88 -11.64 -24.12
C ARG A 45 -26.34 -12.98 -24.67
N GLU A 46 -26.12 -13.21 -25.96
CA GLU A 46 -26.48 -14.45 -26.63
C GLU A 46 -25.72 -15.64 -26.03
N ARG A 47 -24.42 -15.47 -25.79
CA ARG A 47 -23.55 -16.53 -25.27
C ARG A 47 -23.73 -16.78 -23.78
N TYR A 48 -24.00 -15.73 -23.00
CA TYR A 48 -24.06 -15.78 -21.55
C TYR A 48 -25.35 -15.11 -21.03
N PRO A 49 -26.53 -15.71 -21.24
CA PRO A 49 -27.81 -15.08 -20.91
C PRO A 49 -28.02 -14.92 -19.39
N THR A 50 -27.49 -15.83 -18.58
CA THR A 50 -27.61 -15.81 -17.11
C THR A 50 -26.53 -14.97 -16.42
N SER A 51 -25.46 -14.61 -17.14
CA SER A 51 -24.35 -13.84 -16.58
C SER A 51 -24.67 -12.35 -16.49
N ARG A 52 -23.90 -11.65 -15.66
CA ARG A 52 -23.99 -10.20 -15.57
C ARG A 52 -23.59 -9.57 -16.90
N GLN A 53 -24.47 -8.70 -17.42
CA GLN A 53 -24.24 -8.07 -18.72
C GLN A 53 -23.29 -6.87 -18.61
N PRO A 54 -22.12 -6.91 -19.27
CA PRO A 54 -21.21 -5.77 -19.35
C PRO A 54 -21.81 -4.64 -20.20
N ASN A 55 -21.42 -3.40 -19.91
CA ASN A 55 -21.73 -2.26 -20.76
C ASN A 55 -20.78 -2.23 -21.96
N HIS A 56 -21.20 -1.68 -23.10
CA HIS A 56 -20.39 -1.58 -24.33
C HIS A 56 -19.01 -0.93 -24.10
N GLN A 57 -18.90 0.04 -23.19
CA GLN A 57 -17.62 0.68 -22.87
C GLN A 57 -16.67 -0.24 -22.06
N THR A 58 -17.22 -1.21 -21.32
CA THR A 58 -16.41 -2.17 -20.55
C THR A 58 -15.54 -3.01 -21.49
N PHE A 59 -16.08 -3.44 -22.63
CA PHE A 59 -15.34 -4.23 -23.63
C PHE A 59 -14.09 -3.50 -24.14
N ALA A 60 -14.27 -2.27 -24.62
CA ALA A 60 -13.16 -1.45 -25.10
C ALA A 60 -12.12 -1.19 -24.00
N ARG A 61 -12.58 -0.94 -22.77
CA ARG A 61 -11.67 -0.65 -21.65
C ARG A 61 -10.86 -1.86 -21.19
N VAL A 62 -11.45 -3.05 -21.21
CA VAL A 62 -10.73 -4.30 -20.91
C VAL A 62 -9.61 -4.53 -21.92
N HIS A 63 -9.90 -4.35 -23.21
CA HIS A 63 -8.89 -4.41 -24.26
C HIS A 63 -7.80 -3.33 -24.07
N GLN A 64 -8.21 -2.08 -23.81
CA GLN A 64 -7.28 -0.97 -23.62
C GLN A 64 -6.35 -1.18 -22.42
N ASN A 65 -6.86 -1.70 -21.30
CA ASN A 65 -6.02 -2.00 -20.13
C ASN A 65 -4.97 -3.08 -20.46
N LEU A 66 -5.32 -4.10 -21.25
CA LEU A 66 -4.36 -5.11 -21.69
C LEU A 66 -3.26 -4.49 -22.56
N VAL A 67 -3.63 -3.64 -23.51
CA VAL A 67 -2.67 -2.97 -24.41
C VAL A 67 -1.76 -2.00 -23.64
N GLU A 68 -2.32 -1.20 -22.74
CA GLU A 68 -1.58 -0.14 -22.04
C GLU A 68 -0.79 -0.64 -20.84
N ARG A 69 -1.28 -1.67 -20.13
CA ARG A 69 -0.76 -2.08 -18.81
C ARG A 69 -0.45 -3.56 -18.69
N GLY A 70 -0.82 -4.38 -19.67
CA GLY A 70 -0.62 -5.83 -19.63
C GLY A 70 -1.54 -6.57 -18.65
N SER A 71 -2.53 -5.91 -18.05
CA SER A 71 -3.46 -6.49 -17.08
C SER A 71 -4.89 -6.05 -17.33
N PHE A 72 -5.87 -6.93 -17.10
CA PHE A 72 -7.29 -6.56 -17.21
C PHE A 72 -7.70 -5.48 -16.21
N ARG A 73 -7.11 -5.53 -15.01
CA ARG A 73 -7.35 -4.56 -13.96
C ARG A 73 -6.25 -3.51 -13.99
N ALA A 74 -6.66 -2.27 -14.24
CA ALA A 74 -5.86 -1.12 -13.91
C ALA A 74 -5.53 -1.17 -12.41
N THR A 75 -4.29 -1.47 -12.05
CA THR A 75 -3.77 -1.15 -10.72
C THR A 75 -3.93 0.36 -10.58
N ILE A 76 -4.82 0.82 -9.70
CA ILE A 76 -4.93 2.24 -9.41
C ILE A 76 -3.83 2.55 -8.41
N GLU A 77 -2.60 2.66 -8.91
CA GLU A 77 -1.49 3.19 -8.13
C GLU A 77 -1.84 4.64 -7.77
N GLY A 78 -1.93 4.93 -6.46
CA GLY A 78 -2.22 6.29 -5.97
C GLY A 78 -3.64 6.55 -5.44
N THR A 79 -4.55 5.56 -5.35
CA THR A 79 -5.82 5.73 -4.59
C THR A 79 -5.66 5.64 -3.08
N GLY A 80 -4.45 5.39 -2.59
CA GLY A 80 -4.15 5.59 -1.17
C GLY A 80 -4.42 7.04 -0.79
N ARG A 81 -5.07 7.28 0.34
CA ARG A 81 -5.23 8.64 0.89
C ARG A 81 -3.86 9.31 0.91
N ARG A 82 -3.74 10.45 0.22
CA ARG A 82 -2.49 11.24 0.15
C ARG A 82 -1.92 11.33 1.57
N ARG A 83 -0.67 10.90 1.74
CA ARG A 83 0.03 10.77 3.03
C ARG A 83 0.40 12.16 3.59
N ILE A 84 -0.59 13.04 3.79
CA ILE A 84 -0.39 14.45 4.18
C ILE A 84 0.23 14.56 5.58
N ALA A 85 0.02 13.55 6.45
CA ALA A 85 0.52 13.57 7.82
C ALA A 85 2.01 13.22 7.97
N ARG A 86 2.65 12.59 6.96
CA ARG A 86 4.08 12.26 6.99
C ARG A 86 4.78 12.89 5.79
N THR A 87 5.21 14.13 5.97
CA THR A 87 6.11 14.78 5.03
C THR A 87 7.53 14.21 5.20
N PRO A 88 8.33 14.11 4.13
CA PRO A 88 9.73 13.63 4.23
C PRO A 88 10.53 14.41 5.29
N ILE A 89 10.35 15.74 5.32
CA ILE A 89 10.95 16.65 6.32
C ILE A 89 10.61 16.23 7.76
N PHE A 90 9.36 15.83 8.01
CA PHE A 90 8.95 15.37 9.33
C PHE A 90 9.55 14.01 9.67
N GLU A 91 9.57 13.08 8.71
CA GLU A 91 10.17 11.76 8.91
C GLU A 91 11.67 11.90 9.24
N GLU A 92 12.40 12.70 8.48
CA GLU A 92 13.82 13.02 8.72
C GLU A 92 14.03 13.67 10.09
N GLY A 93 13.20 14.64 10.48
CA GLY A 93 13.30 15.28 11.80
C GLY A 93 13.11 14.30 12.96
N VAL A 94 12.19 13.35 12.84
CA VAL A 94 11.98 12.30 13.84
C VAL A 94 13.17 11.34 13.89
N LEU A 95 13.69 10.93 12.73
CA LEU A 95 14.83 10.01 12.65
C LEU A 95 16.11 10.65 13.18
N HIS A 96 16.37 11.92 12.84
CA HIS A 96 17.49 12.67 13.37
C HIS A 96 17.42 12.82 14.90
N ALA A 97 16.24 13.09 15.46
CA ALA A 97 16.07 13.16 16.92
C ALA A 97 16.37 11.83 17.62
N VAL A 98 16.05 10.70 16.98
CA VAL A 98 16.40 9.36 17.51
C VAL A 98 17.90 9.09 17.38
N ASP A 99 18.53 9.49 16.29
CA ASP A 99 19.97 9.33 16.07
C ASP A 99 20.81 10.10 17.10
N GLN A 100 20.41 11.35 17.39
CA GLN A 100 21.06 12.19 18.41
C GLN A 100 20.85 11.67 19.84
N THR A 101 19.75 10.96 20.12
CA THR A 101 19.45 10.43 21.45
C THR A 101 18.69 9.11 21.35
N PRO A 102 19.40 7.97 21.22
CA PRO A 102 18.80 6.65 21.01
C PRO A 102 17.85 6.18 22.13
N GLY A 103 17.95 6.79 23.32
CA GLY A 103 17.09 6.50 24.47
C GLY A 103 15.73 7.22 24.47
N THR A 104 15.37 7.93 23.40
CA THR A 104 14.16 8.75 23.39
C THR A 104 12.92 7.92 23.11
N SER A 105 11.97 7.91 24.06
CA SER A 105 10.70 7.19 23.88
C SER A 105 9.81 7.84 22.82
N VAL A 106 8.93 7.05 22.19
CA VAL A 106 7.91 7.55 21.24
C VAL A 106 7.05 8.66 21.86
N ARG A 107 6.77 8.58 23.17
CA ARG A 107 6.01 9.61 23.89
C ARG A 107 6.78 10.93 24.03
N ALA A 108 8.08 10.85 24.30
CA ALA A 108 8.93 12.04 24.36
C ALA A 108 9.07 12.71 22.99
N LEU A 109 9.23 11.92 21.92
CA LEU A 109 9.20 12.42 20.54
C LEU A 109 7.86 13.07 20.21
N ALA A 110 6.73 12.49 20.64
CA ALA A 110 5.40 13.06 20.44
C ALA A 110 5.25 14.42 21.11
N ALA A 111 5.72 14.54 22.35
CA ALA A 111 5.72 15.81 23.09
C ALA A 111 6.59 16.88 22.39
N SER A 112 7.78 16.52 21.93
CA SER A 112 8.70 17.47 21.27
C SER A 112 8.24 17.92 19.87
N THR A 113 7.58 17.03 19.12
CA THR A 113 7.18 17.29 17.72
C THR A 113 5.73 17.75 17.56
N GLY A 114 4.94 17.71 18.63
CA GLY A 114 3.50 18.03 18.60
C GLY A 114 2.65 17.05 17.78
N ARG A 115 3.16 15.83 17.52
CA ARG A 115 2.47 14.80 16.72
C ARG A 115 1.98 13.66 17.58
N TYR A 116 0.94 12.99 17.09
CA TYR A 116 0.41 11.81 17.76
C TYR A 116 1.47 10.69 17.83
N PRO A 117 1.61 9.99 18.97
CA PRO A 117 2.55 8.87 19.14
C PRO A 117 2.44 7.79 18.05
N THR A 118 1.22 7.52 17.57
CA THR A 118 0.95 6.56 16.49
C THR A 118 1.58 6.96 15.16
N THR A 119 1.73 8.26 14.90
CA THR A 119 2.38 8.75 13.68
C THR A 119 3.87 8.49 13.74
N ILE A 120 4.50 8.82 14.87
CA ILE A 120 5.94 8.60 15.12
C ILE A 120 6.26 7.11 15.10
N HIS A 121 5.47 6.28 15.78
CA HIS A 121 5.66 4.83 15.77
C HIS A 121 5.70 4.26 14.34
N ARG A 122 4.80 4.72 13.47
CA ARG A 122 4.77 4.27 12.08
C ARG A 122 5.91 4.86 11.22
N VAL A 123 6.50 6.00 11.60
CA VAL A 123 7.75 6.50 10.99
C VAL A 123 8.90 5.58 11.36
N LEU A 124 9.05 5.26 12.64
CA LEU A 124 10.10 4.35 13.13
C LEU A 124 9.99 2.95 12.50
N GLN A 125 8.77 2.40 12.41
CA GLN A 125 8.53 1.14 11.70
C GLN A 125 8.92 1.19 10.21
N GLY A 126 8.67 2.32 9.54
CA GLY A 126 9.07 2.51 8.14
C GLY A 126 10.58 2.55 7.95
N ALA A 127 11.32 3.03 8.96
CA ALA A 127 12.79 3.06 8.98
C ALA A 127 13.43 1.83 9.64
N ALA A 128 12.64 0.79 9.95
CA ALA A 128 13.09 -0.42 10.64
C ALA A 128 13.77 -0.19 12.02
N LEU A 129 13.46 0.92 12.70
CA LEU A 129 13.95 1.22 14.04
C LEU A 129 12.94 0.75 15.10
N PRO A 130 13.33 -0.12 16.05
CA PRO A 130 12.44 -0.50 17.13
C PRO A 130 12.21 0.69 18.07
N PRO A 131 10.99 0.89 18.57
CA PRO A 131 10.73 1.89 19.61
C PRO A 131 11.59 1.63 20.85
N PHE A 132 12.24 2.68 21.36
CA PHE A 132 13.01 2.55 22.59
C PHE A 132 12.09 2.20 23.77
N HIS A 133 12.43 1.11 24.48
CA HIS A 133 11.76 0.68 25.70
C HIS A 133 12.69 0.87 26.89
N VAL A 134 12.31 1.76 27.82
CA VAL A 134 13.06 1.97 29.06
C VAL A 134 12.90 0.73 29.94
N GLN A 135 13.93 -0.13 29.97
CA GLN A 135 13.98 -1.23 30.92
C GLN A 135 14.48 -0.70 32.27
N ARG A 136 13.58 -0.64 33.26
CA ARG A 136 13.95 -0.26 34.63
C ARG A 136 14.68 -1.43 35.28
N VAL A 137 15.98 -1.29 35.48
CA VAL A 137 16.77 -2.25 36.24
C VAL A 137 16.80 -1.81 37.71
N ARG A 138 16.72 -2.78 38.63
CA ARG A 138 16.88 -2.53 40.07
C ARG A 138 18.22 -1.84 40.31
N SER A 139 18.24 -0.83 41.18
CA SER A 139 19.37 0.07 41.43
C SER A 139 20.71 -0.69 41.48
N LEU A 140 21.61 -0.39 40.54
CA LEU A 140 22.99 -0.88 40.62
C LEU A 140 23.77 0.02 41.58
N HIS A 141 24.07 -0.49 42.77
CA HIS A 141 25.13 0.04 43.63
C HIS A 141 26.47 0.05 42.88
N PRO A 142 27.34 1.06 43.07
CA PRO A 142 28.65 1.15 42.42
C PRO A 142 29.54 -0.09 42.55
N ASP A 143 29.36 -0.87 43.61
CA ASP A 143 30.13 -2.11 43.86
C ASP A 143 29.58 -3.35 43.15
N HIS A 144 28.38 -3.27 42.56
CA HIS A 144 27.74 -4.42 41.91
C HIS A 144 28.36 -4.81 40.55
N PRO A 145 28.74 -3.88 39.65
CA PRO A 145 29.36 -4.23 38.38
C PRO A 145 30.59 -5.14 38.51
N PRO A 146 31.62 -4.82 39.33
CA PRO A 146 32.80 -5.70 39.44
C PRO A 146 32.42 -7.06 40.05
N ARG A 147 31.56 -7.10 41.07
CA ARG A 147 31.13 -8.36 41.70
C ARG A 147 30.35 -9.28 40.75
N ARG A 148 29.51 -8.71 39.87
CA ARG A 148 28.77 -9.48 38.86
C ARG A 148 29.68 -10.05 37.78
N VAL A 149 30.70 -9.28 37.36
CA VAL A 149 31.72 -9.74 36.41
C VAL A 149 32.51 -10.91 37.01
N THR A 150 32.97 -10.77 38.26
CA THR A 150 33.69 -11.85 38.96
C THR A 150 32.85 -13.12 39.10
N PHE A 151 31.57 -12.99 39.49
CA PHE A 151 30.66 -14.14 39.57
C PHE A 151 30.44 -14.82 38.22
N ALA A 152 30.26 -14.04 37.15
CA ALA A 152 30.09 -14.59 35.80
C ALA A 152 31.37 -15.30 35.30
N GLN A 153 32.54 -14.73 35.58
CA GLN A 153 33.83 -15.35 35.28
C GLN A 153 34.07 -16.63 36.06
N TRP A 154 33.66 -16.69 37.34
CA TRP A 154 33.71 -17.91 38.13
C TRP A 154 32.77 -19.00 37.59
N PHE A 155 31.56 -18.64 37.14
CA PHE A 155 30.59 -19.60 36.60
C PHE A 155 30.97 -20.17 35.22
N LEU A 156 31.74 -19.40 34.43
CA LEU A 156 32.17 -19.79 33.09
C LEU A 156 33.46 -20.63 33.07
N ASN A 157 34.16 -20.73 34.21
CA ASN A 157 35.36 -21.56 34.41
C ASN A 157 35.02 -22.86 35.14
#